data_AF-B0BDC9-F1
#
_entry.id   AF-B0BDC9-F1
#
_cell.length_a   1.000
_cell.length_b   1.000
_cell.length_c   1.000
_cell.angle_alpha   90.00
_cell.angle_beta   90.00
_cell.angle_gamma   90.00
#
_symmetry.space_group_name_H-M   'P 1'
#
loop_
_entity.id
_entity.type
_entity.pdbx_description
1 polymer ?
#
loop_
_entity_poly.entity_id
_entity_poly.type
_entity_poly.pdbx_seq_one_letter_code
_entity_poly.pdbx_strand_id
1 'polypeptide(L)' 'GARMQEGSLSLMQMAKISSVLCDYQSSKKLLYISILTCPTTGGVTASFGMLGDIIIAEPYAYIAFAGKR' A
#
# COMPACT_ATOMS: atom_id res chain seq x y z
N GLY A 1 -3.22 -1.38 -7.82
CA GLY A 1 -4.68 -1.63 -7.66
C GLY A 1 -4.91 -3.01 -7.08
N ALA A 2 -6.17 -3.42 -6.92
CA ALA A 2 -6.52 -4.79 -6.50
C ALA A 2 -6.72 -5.69 -7.74
N ARG A 3 -6.39 -6.98 -7.62
CA ARG A 3 -6.52 -7.95 -8.72
C ARG A 3 -7.96 -8.44 -8.83
N MET A 4 -8.74 -7.83 -9.70
CA MET A 4 -10.19 -8.06 -9.83
C MET A 4 -10.57 -9.52 -10.14
N GLN A 5 -9.68 -10.29 -10.78
CA GLN A 5 -9.90 -11.71 -11.08
C GLN A 5 -10.06 -12.57 -9.82
N GLU A 6 -9.48 -12.13 -8.70
CA GLU A 6 -9.58 -12.82 -7.41
C GLU A 6 -10.76 -12.28 -6.57
N GLY A 7 -11.52 -11.31 -7.08
CA GLY A 7 -12.69 -10.76 -6.40
C GLY A 7 -12.39 -10.26 -4.99
N SER A 8 -13.21 -10.67 -4.02
CA SER A 8 -13.08 -10.28 -2.60
C SER A 8 -11.77 -10.74 -1.96
N LEU A 9 -11.13 -11.82 -2.45
CA LEU A 9 -9.84 -12.26 -1.93
C LEU A 9 -8.76 -11.19 -2.12
N SER A 10 -8.77 -10.48 -3.25
CA SER A 10 -7.83 -9.39 -3.53
C SER A 10 -8.00 -8.22 -2.55
N LEU A 11 -9.23 -7.95 -2.09
CA LEU A 11 -9.52 -6.93 -1.09
C LEU A 11 -8.99 -7.36 0.28
N MET A 12 -9.21 -8.61 0.67
CA MET A 12 -8.78 -9.13 1.98
C MET A 12 -7.26 -9.12 2.15
N GLN A 13 -6.48 -9.23 1.06
CA GLN A 13 -5.02 -9.09 1.12
C GLN A 13 -4.60 -7.72 1.66
N MET A 14 -5.37 -6.65 1.37
CA MET A 14 -5.06 -5.31 1.88
C MET A 14 -5.19 -5.28 3.40
N ALA A 15 -6.29 -5.80 3.94
CA ALA A 15 -6.50 -5.89 5.39
C ALA A 15 -5.42 -6.74 6.07
N LYS A 16 -5.07 -7.89 5.45
CA LYS A 16 -4.04 -8.80 5.96
C LYS A 16 -2.67 -8.14 6.06
N ILE A 17 -2.24 -7.42 5.02
CA ILE A 17 -0.92 -6.79 5.03
C ILE A 17 -0.92 -5.62 6.02
N SER A 18 -1.98 -4.81 6.05
CA SER A 18 -2.09 -3.69 6.99
C SER A 18 -2.06 -4.14 8.45
N SER A 19 -2.70 -5.26 8.81
CA SER A 19 -2.68 -5.77 10.19
C SER A 19 -1.27 -6.23 10.59
N VAL A 20 -0.58 -6.97 9.73
CA VAL A 20 0.80 -7.42 9.97
C VAL A 20 1.75 -6.24 10.09
N LEU A 21 1.54 -5.18 9.30
CA LEU A 21 2.34 -3.97 9.37
C LEU A 21 2.13 -3.21 10.70
N CYS A 22 0.87 -3.12 11.16
CA CYS A 22 0.54 -2.54 12.46
C CYS A 22 1.23 -3.30 13.61
N ASP A 23 1.18 -4.63 13.56
CA ASP A 23 1.88 -5.47 14.53
C ASP A 23 3.39 -5.29 14.45
N TYR A 24 3.95 -5.16 13.24
CA TYR A 24 5.38 -4.91 13.02
C TYR A 24 5.86 -3.61 13.66
N GLN A 25 5.12 -2.51 13.46
CA GLN A 25 5.42 -1.22 14.07
C GLN A 25 5.22 -1.24 15.59
N SER A 26 4.13 -1.85 16.07
CA SER A 26 3.78 -1.86 17.49
C SER A 26 4.68 -2.76 18.33
N SER A 27 4.99 -3.97 17.84
CA SER A 27 5.74 -4.98 18.60
C SER A 27 7.25 -4.83 18.44
N LYS A 28 7.73 -4.60 17.21
CA LYS A 28 9.17 -4.59 16.91
C LYS A 28 9.75 -3.18 16.77
N LYS A 29 8.91 -2.16 16.57
CA LYS A 29 9.32 -0.75 16.36
C LYS A 29 10.44 -0.62 15.32
N LEU A 30 10.35 -1.43 14.27
CA LEU A 30 11.32 -1.44 13.18
C LEU A 30 10.85 -0.51 12.07
N LEU A 31 11.81 0.08 11.38
CA LEU A 31 11.59 1.04 10.30
C LEU A 31 10.95 0.37 9.08
N TYR A 32 9.84 0.91 8.61
CA TYR A 32 9.23 0.55 7.34
C TYR A 32 9.28 1.72 6.34
N ILE A 33 10.08 1.56 5.28
CA ILE A 33 10.18 2.53 4.19
C ILE A 33 9.36 2.03 3.00
N SER A 34 8.37 2.81 2.57
CA SER A 34 7.59 2.56 1.37
C SER A 34 8.18 3.34 0.20
N ILE A 35 8.56 2.64 -0.88
CA ILE A 35 9.03 3.25 -2.12
C ILE A 35 7.91 3.13 -3.15
N LEU A 36 7.30 4.27 -3.47
CA LEU A 36 6.20 4.38 -4.42
C LEU A 36 6.73 4.70 -5.82
N THR A 37 6.60 3.73 -6.72
CA THR A 37 6.95 3.86 -8.13
C THR A 37 5.71 4.04 -9.00
N CYS A 38 5.91 4.50 -10.24
CA CYS A 38 4.82 4.71 -11.19
C CYS A 38 4.37 3.38 -11.83
N PRO A 39 3.06 3.06 -11.91
CA PRO A 39 1.92 3.69 -11.24
C PRO A 39 1.52 2.96 -9.94
N THR A 40 1.31 3.71 -8.86
CA THR A 40 0.79 3.19 -7.59
C THR A 40 -0.62 3.72 -7.36
N THR A 41 -1.62 2.86 -7.55
CA THR A 41 -3.03 3.27 -7.44
C THR A 41 -3.92 2.26 -6.72
N GLY A 42 -5.09 2.70 -6.27
CA GLY A 42 -6.15 1.84 -5.73
C GLY A 42 -5.77 1.19 -4.40
N GLY A 43 -5.98 -0.12 -4.31
CA GLY A 43 -5.78 -0.85 -3.06
C GLY A 43 -4.37 -0.80 -2.48
N VAL A 44 -3.34 -0.69 -3.32
CA VAL A 44 -1.95 -0.61 -2.85
C VAL A 44 -1.68 0.72 -2.14
N THR A 45 -2.19 1.82 -2.70
CA THR A 45 -2.11 3.15 -2.05
C THR A 45 -2.97 3.24 -0.79
N ALA A 46 -4.08 2.51 -0.72
CA ALA A 46 -4.99 2.52 0.42
C ALA A 46 -4.58 1.59 1.57
N SER A 47 -3.47 0.86 1.42
CA SER A 47 -2.98 -0.11 2.39
C SER A 47 -1.50 0.16 2.69
N PHE A 48 -0.64 -0.84 2.52
CA PHE A 48 0.77 -0.77 2.92
C PHE A 48 1.57 0.33 2.22
N GLY A 49 1.16 0.78 1.02
CA GLY A 49 1.87 1.85 0.31
C GLY A 49 1.91 3.18 1.07
N MET A 50 0.90 3.49 1.87
CA MET A 50 0.78 4.75 2.64
C MET A 50 0.96 4.58 4.16
N LEU A 51 1.19 3.35 4.63
CA LEU A 51 1.44 3.05 6.04
C LEU A 51 2.94 2.99 6.37
N GLY A 52 3.79 3.50 5.47
CA GLY A 52 5.23 3.71 5.68
C GLY A 52 5.54 4.72 6.77
N ASP A 53 6.58 4.47 7.58
CA ASP A 53 7.16 5.51 8.44
C ASP A 53 7.80 6.61 7.59
N ILE A 54 8.44 6.19 6.49
CA ILE A 54 8.99 7.08 5.46
C ILE A 54 8.43 6.62 4.12
N ILE A 55 7.86 7.56 3.37
CA ILE A 55 7.32 7.32 2.04
C ILE A 55 8.18 8.09 1.05
N ILE A 56 8.82 7.37 0.14
CA ILE A 56 9.67 7.92 -0.92
C ILE A 56 8.96 7.64 -2.25
N ALA A 57 8.76 8.69 -3.05
CA ALA A 57 8.18 8.56 -4.38
C ALA A 57 9.23 8.88 -5.44
N GLU A 58 9.19 8.14 -6.55
CA GLU A 58 9.97 8.47 -7.74
C GLU A 58 9.46 9.79 -8.37
N PRO A 59 10.33 10.63 -8.96
CA PRO A 59 9.90 11.80 -9.73
C PRO A 59 8.87 11.42 -10.80
N TYR A 60 7.80 12.21 -10.91
CA TYR A 60 6.69 11.96 -11.84
C TYR A 60 5.89 10.67 -11.58
N ALA A 61 6.04 10.02 -10.42
CA ALA A 61 5.24 8.85 -10.08
C ALA A 61 3.75 9.19 -9.97
N TYR A 62 2.92 8.40 -10.66
CA TYR A 62 1.47 8.54 -10.57
C TYR A 62 0.93 7.77 -9.36
N ILE A 63 0.63 8.52 -8.30
CA ILE A 63 0.11 8.00 -7.02
C ILE A 63 -1.32 8.51 -6.82
N ALA A 64 -2.31 7.63 -6.81
CA ALA A 64 -3.71 8.03 -6.61
C ALA A 64 -4.59 6.90 -6.08
N PHE A 65 -5.51 7.21 -5.15
CA PHE A 65 -6.49 6.23 -4.68
C PHE A 65 -7.43 5.77 -5.80
N ALA A 66 -8.08 6.72 -6.48
CA ALA A 66 -8.89 6.44 -7.66
C ALA A 66 -8.14 6.89 -8.94
N GLY A 67 -8.29 6.14 -10.03
CA GLY A 67 -7.77 6.55 -11.33
C GLY A 67 -8.51 7.78 -11.87
N LYS A 68 -7.88 8.54 -12.77
CA LYS A 68 -8.46 9.73 -13.43
C LYS A 68 -9.56 9.39 -14.46
N ARG A 69 -10.03 8.14 -14.52
CA ARG A 69 -11.01 7.66 -15.51
C ARG A 69 -12.44 7.84 -15.03
#